data_AF-A0A0D0CKT4-F1
#
_entry.id   AF-A0A0D0CKT4-F1
#
_cell.length_a   1.000
_cell.length_b   1.000
_cell.length_c   1.000
_cell.angle_alpha   90.00
_cell.angle_beta   90.00
_cell.angle_gamma   90.00
#
_symmetry.space_group_name_H-M   'P 1'
#
loop_
_entity.id
_entity.type
_entity.pdbx_description
1 polymer ?
#
loop_
_entity_poly.entity_id
_entity_poly.type
_entity_poly.pdbx_seq_one_letter_code
_entity_poly.pdbx_strand_id
1 'polypeptide(L)'
;YWDWTDPSTGKEGIPDLLKPKAVELNLPDGGTQILENNPLATYKFENPRPDGFANIQNSGKDPWTPFLRGETAFFKDWTSTYRWPTSELEPMEQYNLLNQLLIDDDKINRYGWKTLRSNVAHIFTFPLTTKADRGFKNYKAGKINCQVASFLLIFFMIGSVEHPHNSVHLLLGGLGHMSNNDYAGFDPIFYLH
;
A
#
# COMPACT_ATOMS: atom_id res chain seq x y z
N TYR A 1 12.94 -5.05 2.44
CA TYR A 1 11.71 -5.11 1.64
C TYR A 1 10.69 -5.95 2.40
N TRP A 2 9.40 -5.69 2.20
CA TRP A 2 8.29 -6.50 2.68
C TRP A 2 7.71 -7.27 1.49
N ASP A 3 7.81 -8.59 1.52
CA ASP A 3 7.20 -9.44 0.49
C ASP A 3 5.71 -9.64 0.78
N TRP A 4 4.89 -8.69 0.32
CA TRP A 4 3.44 -8.76 0.39
C TRP A 4 2.82 -9.85 -0.51
N THR A 5 3.62 -10.58 -1.28
CA THR A 5 3.19 -11.77 -2.05
C THR A 5 3.54 -13.10 -1.37
N ASP A 6 4.27 -13.06 -0.26
CA ASP A 6 4.59 -14.25 0.53
C ASP A 6 3.31 -14.93 1.04
N PRO A 7 3.20 -16.28 1.02
CA PRO A 7 2.01 -16.99 1.49
C PRO A 7 1.60 -16.71 2.93
N SER A 8 2.51 -16.28 3.81
CA SER A 8 2.16 -15.84 5.16
C SER A 8 1.29 -14.59 5.13
N THR A 9 1.53 -13.63 4.22
CA THR A 9 0.72 -12.40 4.11
C THR A 9 -0.74 -12.72 3.82
N GLY A 10 -1.02 -13.72 2.96
CA GLY A 10 -2.38 -14.18 2.66
C GLY A 10 -3.06 -15.01 3.76
N LYS A 11 -2.37 -15.29 4.86
CA LYS A 11 -2.91 -16.05 6.01
C LYS A 11 -2.95 -15.21 7.29
N GLU A 12 -1.91 -14.42 7.50
CA GLU A 12 -1.62 -13.70 8.74
C GLU A 12 -1.80 -12.18 8.58
N GLY A 13 -1.88 -11.69 7.33
CA GLY A 13 -1.97 -10.26 7.01
C GLY A 13 -0.61 -9.56 7.08
N ILE A 14 -0.61 -8.29 7.47
CA ILE A 14 0.63 -7.52 7.63
C ILE A 14 1.44 -8.07 8.83
N PRO A 15 2.79 -8.18 8.70
CA PRO A 15 3.66 -8.52 9.81
C PRO A 15 3.47 -7.63 11.04
N ASP A 16 3.46 -8.23 12.23
CA ASP A 16 3.25 -7.46 13.47
C ASP A 16 4.32 -6.38 13.70
N LEU A 17 5.55 -6.58 13.21
CA LEU A 17 6.61 -5.57 13.27
C LEU A 17 6.26 -4.30 12.48
N LEU A 18 5.29 -4.33 11.58
CA LEU A 18 4.83 -3.14 10.86
C LEU A 18 3.60 -2.51 11.52
N LYS A 19 3.08 -3.07 12.62
CA LYS A 19 1.92 -2.52 13.35
C LYS A 19 2.37 -1.65 14.53
N PRO A 20 1.52 -0.74 15.04
CA PRO A 20 1.83 0.08 16.21
C PRO A 20 1.88 -0.80 17.47
N LYS A 21 3.08 -1.29 17.78
CA LYS A 21 3.38 -2.08 18.97
C LYS A 21 4.73 -1.67 19.53
N ALA A 22 4.91 -1.81 20.83
CA ALA A 22 6.23 -1.65 21.42
C ALA A 22 7.20 -2.72 20.88
N VAL A 23 8.47 -2.35 20.70
CA VAL A 23 9.52 -3.24 20.20
C VAL A 23 10.65 -3.31 21.22
N GLU A 24 11.05 -4.52 21.58
CA GLU A 24 12.21 -4.74 22.44
C GLU A 24 13.50 -4.79 21.61
N LEU A 25 14.50 -4.03 22.03
CA LEU A 25 15.83 -3.96 21.44
C LEU A 25 16.86 -4.58 22.37
N ASN A 26 17.78 -5.35 21.80
CA ASN A 26 18.99 -5.78 22.48
C ASN A 26 20.05 -4.68 22.38
N LEU A 27 20.60 -4.26 23.51
CA LEU A 27 21.63 -3.24 23.59
C LEU A 27 23.04 -3.86 23.54
N PRO A 28 24.06 -3.10 23.09
CA PRO A 28 25.43 -3.62 23.01
C PRO A 28 26.04 -4.03 24.36
N ASP A 29 25.52 -3.51 25.47
CA ASP A 29 25.95 -3.85 26.83
C ASP A 29 25.32 -5.15 27.37
N GLY A 30 24.49 -5.82 26.57
CA GLY A 30 23.76 -7.03 26.95
C GLY A 30 22.43 -6.75 27.66
N GLY A 31 22.04 -5.49 27.82
CA GLY A 31 20.73 -5.09 28.31
C GLY A 31 19.64 -5.14 27.24
N THR A 32 18.41 -4.86 27.64
CA THR A 32 17.29 -4.67 26.70
C THR A 32 16.59 -3.33 26.94
N GLN A 33 16.03 -2.76 25.87
CA GLN A 33 15.25 -1.52 25.92
C GLN A 33 13.94 -1.69 25.15
N ILE A 34 12.84 -1.25 25.74
CA ILE A 34 11.55 -1.18 25.06
C ILE A 34 11.44 0.17 24.34
N LEU A 35 11.23 0.13 23.03
CA LEU A 35 10.77 1.26 22.23
C LEU A 35 9.26 1.23 22.14
N GLU A 36 8.59 2.10 22.89
CA GLU A 36 7.13 2.27 22.85
C GLU A 36 6.64 2.65 21.45
N ASN A 37 7.43 3.46 20.73
CA ASN A 37 7.13 3.89 19.38
C ASN A 37 7.97 3.09 18.38
N ASN A 38 7.33 2.15 17.69
CA ASN A 38 7.95 1.40 16.61
C ASN A 38 8.16 2.27 15.37
N PRO A 39 9.41 2.56 14.97
CA PRO A 39 9.70 3.44 13.83
C PRO A 39 9.31 2.84 12.48
N LEU A 40 8.97 1.54 12.42
CA LEU A 40 8.46 0.89 11.20
C LEU A 40 6.93 0.94 11.09
N ALA A 41 6.23 1.29 12.17
CA ALA A 41 4.78 1.35 12.20
C ALA A 41 4.23 2.72 11.82
N THR A 42 4.89 3.79 12.28
CA THR A 42 4.43 5.16 12.08
C THR A 42 5.59 6.13 12.12
N TYR A 43 5.48 7.23 11.37
CA TYR A 43 6.37 8.37 11.48
C TYR A 43 5.66 9.50 12.19
N LYS A 44 6.26 10.01 13.28
CA LYS A 44 5.76 11.15 14.05
C LYS A 44 6.32 12.44 13.47
N PHE A 45 5.44 13.37 13.12
CA PHE A 45 5.85 14.67 12.60
C PHE A 45 6.43 15.57 13.69
N GLU A 46 7.31 16.47 13.28
CA GLU A 46 7.82 17.55 14.13
C GLU A 46 6.70 18.56 14.46
N ASN A 47 6.93 19.36 15.50
CA ASN A 47 6.07 20.48 15.86
C ASN A 47 6.89 21.79 15.83
N PRO A 48 6.59 22.74 14.93
CA PRO A 48 5.48 22.74 13.97
C PRO A 48 5.68 21.76 12.81
N ARG A 49 4.56 21.30 12.23
CA ARG A 49 4.58 20.44 11.04
C ARG A 49 5.09 21.20 9.80
N PRO A 50 5.62 20.49 8.80
CA PRO A 50 5.94 21.09 7.50
C PRO A 50 4.72 21.77 6.87
N ASP A 51 4.94 22.94 6.26
CA ASP A 51 3.91 23.64 5.51
C ASP A 51 3.42 22.80 4.31
N GLY A 52 2.15 22.97 3.93
CA GLY A 52 1.57 22.34 2.74
C GLY A 52 0.69 21.12 3.00
N PHE A 53 0.62 20.61 4.23
CA PHE A 53 -0.34 19.57 4.58
C PHE A 53 -1.77 20.14 4.58
N ALA A 54 -2.69 19.42 3.93
CA ALA A 54 -4.08 19.81 3.78
C ALA A 54 -5.02 18.65 4.14
N ASN A 55 -6.15 18.95 4.78
CA ASN A 55 -7.19 17.95 4.97
C ASN A 55 -7.85 17.68 3.61
N ILE A 56 -8.03 16.40 3.30
CA ILE A 56 -8.56 15.97 2.00
C ILE A 56 -9.83 15.17 2.23
N GLN A 57 -10.92 15.65 1.65
CA GLN A 57 -12.17 14.91 1.64
C GLN A 57 -12.21 13.95 0.44
N ASN A 58 -12.62 12.71 0.68
CA ASN A 58 -12.85 11.73 -0.36
C ASN A 58 -14.02 12.18 -1.25
N SER A 59 -13.69 12.53 -2.49
CA SER A 59 -14.66 12.97 -3.49
C SER A 59 -15.55 11.85 -4.03
N GLY A 60 -15.21 10.58 -3.77
CA GLY A 60 -15.86 9.40 -4.36
C GLY A 60 -15.56 9.21 -5.85
N LYS A 61 -14.58 9.94 -6.40
CA LYS A 61 -14.17 9.82 -7.81
C LYS A 61 -13.28 8.62 -8.08
N ASP A 62 -12.51 8.19 -7.08
CA ASP A 62 -11.75 6.95 -7.18
C ASP A 62 -12.70 5.79 -6.84
N PRO A 63 -13.08 4.94 -7.81
CA PRO A 63 -13.98 3.82 -7.54
C PRO A 63 -13.32 2.70 -6.74
N TRP A 64 -12.00 2.79 -6.54
CA TRP A 64 -11.22 1.75 -5.88
C TRP A 64 -10.98 2.06 -4.40
N THR A 65 -11.08 3.32 -3.99
CA THR A 65 -10.89 3.66 -2.58
C THR A 65 -11.90 2.90 -1.70
N PRO A 66 -11.44 2.22 -0.64
CA PRO A 66 -12.36 1.51 0.27
C PRO A 66 -13.17 2.46 1.17
N PHE A 67 -12.93 3.78 1.09
CA PHE A 67 -13.56 4.78 1.93
C PHE A 67 -14.77 5.43 1.25
N LEU A 68 -15.73 5.88 2.05
CA LEU A 68 -16.97 6.46 1.59
C LEU A 68 -16.76 7.91 1.12
N ARG A 69 -17.60 8.32 0.18
CA ARG A 69 -17.69 9.71 -0.26
C ARG A 69 -18.03 10.60 0.94
N GLY A 70 -17.25 11.65 1.15
CA GLY A 70 -17.44 12.62 2.23
C GLY A 70 -16.56 12.39 3.45
N GLU A 71 -15.93 11.23 3.59
CA GLU A 71 -14.93 10.99 4.64
C GLU A 71 -13.70 11.87 4.43
N THR A 72 -13.06 12.29 5.51
CA THR A 72 -11.96 13.27 5.51
C THR A 72 -10.70 12.68 6.09
N ALA A 73 -9.63 12.72 5.31
CA ALA A 73 -8.27 12.50 5.77
C ALA A 73 -7.74 13.79 6.40
N PHE A 74 -7.42 13.78 7.68
CA PHE A 74 -7.01 14.98 8.40
C PHE A 74 -5.49 15.17 8.37
N PHE A 75 -4.85 15.06 7.20
CA PHE A 75 -3.38 15.16 7.08
C PHE A 75 -2.82 16.42 7.72
N LYS A 76 -3.53 17.56 7.60
CA LYS A 76 -3.10 18.81 8.24
C LYS A 76 -3.09 18.74 9.76
N ASP A 77 -3.94 17.92 10.38
CA ASP A 77 -4.17 17.90 11.82
C ASP A 77 -3.56 16.68 12.52
N TRP A 78 -3.39 15.57 11.80
CA TRP A 78 -2.72 14.36 12.25
C TRP A 78 -1.26 14.62 12.62
N THR A 79 -0.82 14.03 13.73
CA THR A 79 0.54 14.24 14.28
C THR A 79 1.51 13.12 13.90
N SER A 80 1.01 12.06 13.28
CA SER A 80 1.80 10.93 12.81
C SER A 80 1.20 10.37 11.51
N THR A 81 1.92 9.48 10.84
CA THR A 81 1.36 8.71 9.74
C THR A 81 0.41 7.64 10.24
N TYR A 82 -0.66 7.41 9.48
CA TYR A 82 -1.69 6.42 9.79
C TYR A 82 -2.00 5.56 8.57
N ARG A 83 -2.32 4.29 8.82
CA ARG A 83 -2.78 3.28 7.87
C ARG A 83 -4.18 2.85 8.26
N TRP A 84 -5.11 2.91 7.31
CA TRP A 84 -6.53 2.64 7.58
C TRP A 84 -7.15 3.44 8.76
N PRO A 85 -6.89 4.76 8.88
CA PRO A 85 -7.47 5.57 9.95
C PRO A 85 -9.00 5.69 9.79
N THR A 86 -9.71 5.92 10.90
CA THR A 86 -11.05 6.48 10.90
C THR A 86 -11.03 7.94 10.40
N SER A 87 -12.16 8.41 9.89
CA SER A 87 -12.33 9.80 9.42
C SER A 87 -12.50 10.78 10.59
N GLU A 88 -11.50 10.89 11.47
CA GLU A 88 -11.54 11.66 12.72
C GLU A 88 -10.20 12.38 12.99
N LEU A 89 -10.22 13.43 13.83
CA LEU A 89 -9.01 14.16 14.23
C LEU A 89 -8.06 13.32 15.09
N GLU A 90 -8.62 12.44 15.91
CA GLU A 90 -7.91 11.43 16.71
C GLU A 90 -8.24 10.05 16.14
N PRO A 91 -7.61 9.65 15.02
CA PRO A 91 -8.04 8.50 14.27
C PRO A 91 -7.66 7.19 14.95
N MET A 92 -8.47 6.16 14.76
CA MET A 92 -8.14 4.77 15.08
C MET A 92 -7.72 4.03 13.81
N GLU A 93 -6.56 3.36 13.83
CA GLU A 93 -6.12 2.53 12.70
C GLU A 93 -6.83 1.17 12.68
N GLN A 94 -7.41 0.81 11.53
CA GLN A 94 -8.27 -0.35 11.38
C GLN A 94 -7.53 -1.54 10.74
N TYR A 95 -6.42 -1.97 11.35
CA TYR A 95 -5.60 -3.10 10.86
C TYR A 95 -6.40 -4.41 10.69
N ASN A 96 -7.49 -4.59 11.43
CA ASN A 96 -8.38 -5.74 11.26
C ASN A 96 -9.06 -5.74 9.88
N LEU A 97 -9.52 -4.58 9.41
CA LEU A 97 -10.13 -4.44 8.08
C LEU A 97 -9.10 -4.62 6.97
N LEU A 98 -7.90 -4.05 7.16
CA LEU A 98 -6.77 -4.24 6.25
C LEU A 98 -6.45 -5.74 6.11
N ASN A 99 -6.25 -6.44 7.23
CA ASN A 99 -5.92 -7.86 7.20
C ASN A 99 -7.05 -8.70 6.60
N GLN A 100 -8.32 -8.35 6.88
CA GLN A 100 -9.47 -8.99 6.24
C GLN A 100 -9.42 -8.88 4.72
N LEU A 101 -9.09 -7.71 4.17
CA LEU A 101 -8.93 -7.53 2.72
C LEU A 101 -7.77 -8.33 2.14
N LEU A 102 -6.67 -8.48 2.89
CA LEU A 102 -5.51 -9.27 2.45
C LEU A 102 -5.82 -10.78 2.40
N ILE A 103 -6.49 -11.30 3.41
CA ILE A 103 -6.78 -12.75 3.53
C ILE A 103 -8.05 -13.17 2.77
N ASP A 104 -8.88 -12.22 2.36
CA ASP A 104 -10.07 -12.49 1.58
C ASP A 104 -9.73 -13.10 0.21
N ASP A 105 -10.46 -14.17 -0.10
CA ASP A 105 -10.28 -15.03 -1.26
C ASP A 105 -11.32 -14.76 -2.37
N ASP A 106 -12.09 -13.69 -2.24
CA ASP A 106 -13.00 -13.28 -3.30
C ASP A 106 -12.20 -12.87 -4.55
N LYS A 107 -12.55 -13.46 -5.70
CA LYS A 107 -11.93 -13.20 -6.99
C LYS A 107 -12.10 -11.75 -7.47
N ILE A 108 -13.07 -11.02 -6.93
CA ILE A 108 -13.28 -9.60 -7.25
C ILE A 108 -12.49 -8.66 -6.34
N ASN A 109 -11.95 -9.17 -5.23
CA ASN A 109 -11.14 -8.38 -4.31
C ASN A 109 -9.75 -8.14 -4.91
N ARG A 110 -9.54 -6.91 -5.39
CA ARG A 110 -8.25 -6.47 -5.95
C ARG A 110 -7.12 -6.36 -4.92
N TYR A 111 -7.47 -6.28 -3.65
CA TYR A 111 -6.54 -6.17 -2.52
C TYR A 111 -6.19 -7.54 -1.91
N GLY A 112 -6.96 -8.57 -2.26
CA GLY A 112 -6.71 -9.94 -1.82
C GLY A 112 -5.32 -10.41 -2.23
N TRP A 113 -4.66 -11.12 -1.32
CA TRP A 113 -3.30 -11.63 -1.52
C TRP A 113 -3.17 -12.45 -2.81
N LYS A 114 -4.17 -13.28 -3.15
CA LYS A 114 -4.15 -14.06 -4.40
C LYS A 114 -4.15 -13.19 -5.64
N THR A 115 -4.97 -12.13 -5.64
CA THR A 115 -5.03 -11.17 -6.75
C THR A 115 -3.72 -10.40 -6.88
N LEU A 116 -3.19 -9.91 -5.77
CA LEU A 116 -1.90 -9.22 -5.69
C LEU A 116 -0.76 -10.11 -6.20
N ARG A 117 -0.67 -11.35 -5.71
CA ARG A 117 0.33 -12.35 -6.16
C ARG A 117 0.19 -12.71 -7.63
N SER A 118 -1.04 -12.88 -8.12
CA SER A 118 -1.31 -13.15 -9.54
C SER A 118 -0.86 -11.99 -10.42
N ASN A 119 -1.18 -10.75 -10.03
CA ASN A 119 -0.74 -9.55 -10.73
C ASN A 119 0.79 -9.44 -10.81
N VAL A 120 1.51 -9.84 -9.74
CA VAL A 120 2.97 -9.91 -9.76
C VAL A 120 3.46 -11.04 -10.65
N ALA A 121 2.85 -12.22 -10.62
CA ALA A 121 3.24 -13.33 -11.50
C ALA A 121 3.15 -12.94 -12.98
N HIS A 122 2.13 -12.18 -13.37
CA HIS A 122 1.95 -11.66 -14.72
C HIS A 122 3.05 -10.70 -15.21
N ILE A 123 3.85 -10.14 -14.29
CA ILE A 123 5.03 -9.33 -14.64
C ILE A 123 6.14 -10.23 -15.20
N PHE A 124 6.16 -11.52 -14.86
CA PHE A 124 7.21 -12.47 -15.23
C PHE A 124 6.81 -13.43 -16.36
N THR A 125 5.60 -13.33 -16.90
CA THR A 125 5.07 -14.24 -17.94
C THR A 125 5.30 -13.73 -19.37
N PHE A 126 6.21 -12.77 -19.58
CA PHE A 126 6.48 -12.23 -20.91
C PHE A 126 7.01 -13.29 -21.87
N PRO A 127 6.44 -13.42 -23.10
CA PRO A 127 6.97 -14.33 -24.10
C PRO A 127 8.38 -13.91 -24.53
N LEU A 128 9.35 -14.83 -24.46
CA LEU A 128 10.75 -14.61 -24.86
C LEU A 128 10.93 -14.09 -26.30
N THR A 129 9.92 -14.25 -27.15
CA THR A 129 9.91 -13.85 -28.56
C THR A 129 9.44 -12.42 -28.81
N THR A 130 9.00 -11.68 -27.77
CA THR A 130 8.56 -10.29 -27.93
C THR A 130 9.75 -9.33 -28.01
N LYS A 131 9.78 -8.50 -29.07
CA LYS A 131 10.81 -7.45 -29.23
C LYS A 131 10.70 -6.44 -28.08
N ALA A 132 11.85 -6.12 -27.47
CA ALA A 132 11.97 -5.33 -26.24
C ALA A 132 11.39 -3.90 -26.30
N ASP A 133 11.08 -3.39 -27.49
CA ASP A 133 10.75 -1.99 -27.76
C ASP A 133 9.27 -1.62 -27.52
N ARG A 134 8.34 -2.59 -27.64
CA ARG A 134 6.89 -2.31 -27.58
C ARG A 134 6.22 -2.64 -26.23
N GLY A 135 6.79 -3.55 -25.43
CA GLY A 135 6.24 -3.93 -24.13
C GLY A 135 6.71 -3.05 -22.96
N PHE A 136 7.95 -2.54 -23.04
CA PHE A 136 8.64 -1.96 -21.88
C PHE A 136 8.15 -0.55 -21.47
N LYS A 137 7.63 0.25 -22.42
CA LYS A 137 7.02 1.56 -22.09
C LYS A 137 5.71 1.42 -21.32
N ASN A 138 4.96 0.36 -21.59
CA ASN A 138 3.67 0.07 -20.96
C ASN A 138 3.82 -0.59 -19.58
N TYR A 139 4.96 -1.23 -19.32
CA TYR A 139 5.35 -1.87 -18.05
C TYR A 139 5.57 -0.88 -16.90
N LYS A 140 6.04 0.35 -17.20
CA LYS A 140 6.46 1.36 -16.20
C LYS A 140 5.42 2.42 -15.84
N ALA A 141 4.41 2.64 -16.66
CA ALA A 141 3.64 3.88 -16.63
C ALA A 141 2.12 3.70 -16.46
N GLY A 142 1.66 2.48 -16.14
CA GLY A 142 0.23 2.18 -15.88
C GLY A 142 -0.70 2.37 -17.08
N LYS A 143 -0.21 3.02 -18.14
CA LYS A 143 -0.88 3.32 -19.40
C LYS A 143 -0.50 2.25 -20.40
N ILE A 144 -1.18 1.11 -20.32
CA ILE A 144 -1.20 0.19 -21.43
C ILE A 144 -2.16 0.72 -22.50
N ASN A 145 -1.73 1.73 -23.26
CA ASN A 145 -2.50 2.28 -24.37
C ASN A 145 -2.04 1.62 -25.66
N CYS A 146 -2.63 0.47 -25.99
CA CYS A 146 -2.49 -0.09 -27.32
C CYS A 146 -3.74 -0.88 -27.69
N GLN A 147 -4.57 -0.30 -28.56
CA GLN A 147 -5.75 -0.94 -29.14
C GLN A 147 -5.44 -2.28 -29.84
N VAL A 148 -4.18 -2.50 -30.24
CA VAL A 148 -3.69 -3.75 -30.86
C VAL A 148 -3.06 -4.70 -29.82
N ALA A 149 -2.61 -4.20 -28.67
CA ALA A 149 -2.04 -5.02 -27.60
C ALA A 149 -3.10 -5.59 -26.66
N SER A 150 -4.29 -4.99 -26.52
CA SER A 150 -5.31 -5.51 -25.59
C SER A 150 -5.62 -7.00 -25.80
N PHE A 151 -5.68 -7.47 -27.05
CA PHE A 151 -5.87 -8.90 -27.33
C PHE A 151 -4.67 -9.76 -26.91
N LEU A 152 -3.44 -9.34 -27.23
CA LEU A 152 -2.20 -10.04 -26.85
C LEU A 152 -1.93 -9.99 -25.33
N LEU A 153 -2.27 -8.90 -24.66
CA LEU A 153 -2.11 -8.72 -23.21
C LEU A 153 -3.09 -9.58 -22.41
N ILE A 154 -4.33 -9.72 -22.90
CA ILE A 154 -5.32 -10.64 -22.33
C ILE A 154 -4.91 -12.09 -22.62
N PHE A 155 -4.43 -12.38 -23.83
CA PHE A 155 -4.02 -13.73 -24.23
C PHE A 155 -2.74 -14.21 -23.53
N PHE A 156 -1.77 -13.31 -23.29
CA PHE A 156 -0.51 -13.62 -22.60
C PHE A 156 -0.49 -13.24 -21.12
N MET A 157 -1.61 -12.73 -20.58
CA MET A 157 -1.74 -12.24 -19.21
C MET A 157 -0.54 -11.40 -18.76
N ILE A 158 -0.25 -10.33 -19.51
CA ILE A 158 0.92 -9.48 -19.25
C ILE A 158 0.55 -8.41 -18.20
N GLY A 159 1.33 -8.35 -17.12
CA GLY A 159 1.17 -7.41 -16.02
C GLY A 159 2.00 -6.13 -16.16
N SER A 160 1.57 -5.07 -15.47
CA SER A 160 2.34 -3.85 -15.21
C SER A 160 2.82 -3.88 -13.76
N VAL A 161 4.02 -3.35 -13.47
CA VAL A 161 4.50 -3.20 -12.08
C VAL A 161 3.67 -2.18 -11.31
N GLU A 162 3.24 -1.11 -11.98
CA GLU A 162 2.52 0.00 -11.35
C GLU A 162 1.12 -0.42 -10.88
N HIS A 163 0.50 -1.39 -11.55
CA HIS A 163 -0.86 -1.81 -11.19
C HIS A 163 -0.97 -2.47 -9.80
N PRO A 164 -0.19 -3.52 -9.47
CA PRO A 164 -0.19 -4.06 -8.12
C PRO A 164 0.46 -3.11 -7.11
N HIS A 165 1.47 -2.32 -7.49
CA HIS A 165 2.01 -1.24 -6.64
C HIS A 165 0.92 -0.27 -6.17
N ASN A 166 0.13 0.29 -7.09
CA ASN A 166 -0.96 1.21 -6.75
C ASN A 166 -2.04 0.52 -5.89
N SER A 167 -2.27 -0.78 -6.11
CA SER A 167 -3.22 -1.56 -5.30
C SER A 167 -2.73 -1.72 -3.86
N VAL A 168 -1.43 -1.94 -3.65
CA VAL A 168 -0.82 -2.02 -2.31
C VAL A 168 -0.83 -0.67 -1.62
N HIS A 169 -0.57 0.43 -2.33
CA HIS A 169 -0.71 1.79 -1.79
C HIS A 169 -2.12 2.06 -1.26
N LEU A 170 -3.15 1.76 -2.06
CA LEU A 170 -4.56 1.90 -1.64
C LEU A 170 -4.92 0.97 -0.49
N LEU A 171 -4.47 -0.28 -0.54
CA LEU A 171 -4.66 -1.27 0.50
C LEU A 171 -3.97 -0.91 1.81
N LEU A 172 -2.80 -0.28 1.81
CA LEU A 172 -2.12 0.10 3.04
C LEU A 172 -2.66 1.41 3.59
N GLY A 173 -2.89 2.38 2.71
CA GLY A 173 -3.29 3.72 3.14
C GLY A 173 -4.73 3.76 3.58
N GLY A 174 -5.64 3.21 2.78
CA GLY A 174 -7.04 3.51 2.95
C GLY A 174 -7.31 5.01 2.77
N LEU A 175 -7.73 5.70 3.83
CA LEU A 175 -7.82 7.18 3.89
C LEU A 175 -6.50 7.83 4.37
N GLY A 176 -5.54 7.02 4.79
CA GLY A 176 -4.27 7.42 5.37
C GLY A 176 -3.18 7.75 4.35
N HIS A 177 -1.93 7.72 4.81
CA HIS A 177 -0.82 8.34 4.07
C HIS A 177 -0.43 7.53 2.83
N MET A 178 -0.37 6.19 2.94
CA MET A 178 0.05 5.33 1.83
C MET A 178 -0.85 5.39 0.58
N SER A 179 -2.09 5.87 0.68
CA SER A 179 -3.01 5.96 -0.48
C SER A 179 -2.94 7.30 -1.20
N ASN A 180 -2.22 8.28 -0.64
CA ASN A 180 -2.07 9.60 -1.21
C ASN A 180 -0.62 9.85 -1.63
N ASN A 181 -0.40 10.12 -2.92
CA ASN A 181 0.95 10.29 -3.47
C ASN A 181 1.75 11.43 -2.82
N ASP A 182 1.10 12.49 -2.37
CA ASP A 182 1.77 13.65 -1.75
C ASP A 182 2.25 13.32 -0.33
N TYR A 183 1.66 12.30 0.31
CA TYR A 183 1.92 11.96 1.72
C TYR A 183 2.47 10.54 1.93
N ALA A 184 2.43 9.66 0.93
CA ALA A 184 2.82 8.25 1.06
C ALA A 184 4.28 8.08 1.52
N GLY A 185 5.19 8.93 1.03
CA GLY A 185 6.60 8.87 1.36
C GLY A 185 6.95 9.14 2.83
N PHE A 186 6.00 9.66 3.63
CA PHE A 186 6.21 9.83 5.07
C PHE A 186 6.00 8.53 5.86
N ASP A 187 5.20 7.59 5.35
CA ASP A 187 4.94 6.34 6.07
C ASP A 187 6.15 5.41 5.95
N PRO A 188 6.74 4.90 7.06
CA PRO A 188 7.91 4.03 7.01
C PRO A 188 7.76 2.78 6.12
N ILE A 189 6.54 2.23 5.97
CA ILE A 189 6.32 1.05 5.11
C ILE A 189 6.52 1.36 3.62
N PHE A 190 6.45 2.64 3.21
CA PHE A 190 6.72 3.07 1.84
C PHE A 190 8.06 2.56 1.32
N TYR A 191 9.09 2.56 2.16
CA TYR A 191 10.44 2.14 1.78
C TYR A 191 10.65 0.62 1.83
N LEU A 192 9.71 -0.09 2.46
CA LEU A 192 9.70 -1.56 2.49
C LEU A 192 8.88 -2.12 1.34
N HIS A 193 7.86 -1.39 0.89
CA HIS A 193 7.08 -1.67 -0.30
C HIS A 193 7.94 -1.63 -1.57
#